data_AF-A0A2G2YVB5-F1
#
_entry.id   AF-A0A2G2YVB5-F1
#
_cell.length_a   1.000
_cell.length_b   1.000
_cell.length_c   1.000
_cell.angle_alpha   90.00
_cell.angle_beta   90.00
_cell.angle_gamma   90.00
#
_symmetry.space_group_name_H-M   'P 1'
#
loop_
_entity.id
_entity.type
_entity.pdbx_description
1 polymer ?
#
loop_
_entity_poly.entity_id
_entity_poly.type
_entity_poly.pdbx_seq_one_letter_code
_entity_poly.pdbx_strand_id
1 'polypeptide(L)'
;MGLMSSVESCNLFRRGGFANEELPSEFETTAKQIEDKCHASPLTIVVVAGIIKSKRTIKDWKNVVKDIKSPVSNDLDEQCSRVLGLSYNHSISDLKACLLYFGILRRCFD
;
A
#
# COMPACT_ATOMS: atom_id res chain seq x y z
N MET A 1 -15.27 -6.65 7.02
CA MET A 1 -14.19 -5.67 7.32
C MET A 1 -14.82 -4.29 7.28
N GLY A 2 -14.64 -3.46 8.32
CA GLY A 2 -15.20 -2.11 8.34
C GLY A 2 -14.43 -1.20 7.39
N LEU A 3 -15.15 -0.50 6.51
CA LEU A 3 -14.57 0.55 5.68
C LEU A 3 -14.37 1.81 6.55
N MET A 4 -13.26 2.51 6.35
CA MET A 4 -13.03 3.79 7.02
C MET A 4 -13.79 4.93 6.31
N SER A 5 -13.98 6.05 6.99
CA SER A 5 -14.40 7.26 6.29
C SER A 5 -13.30 7.77 5.35
N SER A 6 -13.68 8.55 4.34
CA SER A 6 -12.70 9.18 3.43
C SER A 6 -11.67 10.04 4.18
N VAL A 7 -12.11 10.75 5.24
CA VAL A 7 -11.25 11.59 6.07
C VAL A 7 -10.21 10.77 6.84
N GLU A 8 -10.63 9.67 7.47
CA GLU A 8 -9.70 8.79 8.19
C GLU A 8 -8.73 8.09 7.24
N SER A 9 -9.21 7.69 6.05
CA SER A 9 -8.38 7.10 5.00
C SER A 9 -7.28 8.06 4.54
N CYS A 10 -7.64 9.32 4.26
CA CYS A 10 -6.69 10.36 3.87
C CYS A 10 -5.67 10.64 4.99
N ASN A 11 -6.14 10.77 6.23
CA ASN A 11 -5.26 11.00 7.38
C ASN A 11 -4.27 9.84 7.60
N LEU A 12 -4.72 8.60 7.45
CA LEU A 12 -3.88 7.41 7.59
C LEU A 12 -2.83 7.34 6.48
N PHE A 13 -3.23 7.61 5.24
CA PHE A 13 -2.31 7.66 4.10
C PHE A 13 -1.24 8.74 4.30
N ARG A 14 -1.65 9.97 4.68
CA ARG A 14 -0.72 11.08 4.90
C ARG A 14 0.30 10.78 5.99
N ARG A 15 -0.16 10.22 7.11
CA ARG A 15 0.71 9.81 8.23
C ARG A 15 1.73 8.76 7.80
N GLY A 16 1.29 7.75 7.03
CA GLY A 16 2.15 6.66 6.57
C GLY A 16 3.14 7.06 5.48
N GLY A 17 2.71 7.90 4.53
CA GLY A 17 3.47 8.25 3.33
C GLY A 17 4.41 9.44 3.54
N PHE A 18 4.04 10.42 4.37
CA PHE A 18 4.71 11.72 4.44
C PHE A 18 5.05 12.21 5.85
N ALA A 19 4.81 11.42 6.90
CA ALA A 19 5.07 11.85 8.28
C ALA A 19 4.42 13.21 8.66
N ASN A 20 3.28 13.55 8.04
CA ASN A 20 2.57 14.84 8.15
C ASN A 20 3.29 16.07 7.55
N GLU A 21 4.30 15.87 6.72
CA GLU A 21 4.87 16.94 5.90
C GLU A 21 3.89 17.37 4.80
N GLU A 22 4.02 18.62 4.35
CA GLU A 22 3.27 19.11 3.19
C GLU A 22 3.69 18.35 1.94
N LEU A 23 2.69 17.81 1.22
CA LEU A 23 2.90 17.11 -0.02
C LEU A 23 3.19 18.12 -1.14
N PRO A 24 4.31 18.02 -1.88
CA PRO A 24 4.53 18.90 -3.02
C PRO A 24 3.39 18.79 -4.03
N SER A 25 2.98 19.93 -4.60
CA SER A 25 1.79 20.05 -5.47
C SER A 25 1.79 19.08 -6.66
N GLU A 26 2.98 18.73 -7.17
CA GLU A 26 3.13 17.75 -8.26
C GLU A 26 2.63 16.34 -7.91
N PHE A 27 2.59 15.98 -6.63
CA PHE A 27 2.15 14.68 -6.14
C PHE A 27 0.69 14.67 -5.69
N GLU A 28 0.06 15.82 -5.42
CA GLU A 28 -1.30 15.91 -4.87
C GLU A 28 -2.34 15.14 -5.70
N THR A 29 -2.28 15.32 -7.03
CA THR A 29 -3.21 14.64 -7.94
C THR A 29 -3.02 13.11 -7.89
N THR A 30 -1.77 12.65 -7.78
CA THR A 30 -1.47 11.21 -7.74
C THR A 30 -1.81 10.62 -6.37
N ALA A 31 -1.59 11.36 -5.28
CA ALA A 31 -2.00 10.99 -3.94
C ALA A 31 -3.52 10.81 -3.84
N LYS A 32 -4.30 11.73 -4.42
CA LYS A 32 -5.76 11.60 -4.46
C LYS A 32 -6.23 10.36 -5.20
N GLN A 33 -5.61 10.05 -6.35
CA GLN A 33 -5.91 8.82 -7.09
C GLN A 33 -5.61 7.54 -6.28
N ILE A 34 -4.55 7.57 -5.47
CA ILE A 34 -4.22 6.46 -4.56
C ILE A 34 -5.29 6.31 -3.49
N GLU A 35 -5.68 7.40 -2.83
CA GLU A 35 -6.70 7.41 -1.79
C GLU A 35 -8.03 6.85 -2.31
N ASP A 36 -8.46 7.27 -3.51
CA ASP A 36 -9.67 6.79 -4.17
C ASP A 36 -9.60 5.28 -4.47
N LYS A 37 -8.44 4.80 -4.94
CA LYS A 37 -8.23 3.38 -5.27
C LYS A 37 -8.04 2.47 -4.05
N CYS A 38 -7.68 3.01 -2.90
CA CYS A 38 -7.54 2.21 -1.68
C CYS A 38 -8.89 1.81 -1.07
N HIS A 39 -10.01 2.36 -1.57
CA HIS A 39 -11.38 2.04 -1.16
C HIS A 39 -11.57 2.03 0.36
N ALA A 40 -10.88 2.91 1.10
CA ALA A 40 -10.92 2.99 2.56
C ALA A 40 -10.59 1.68 3.32
N SER A 41 -9.82 0.77 2.72
CA SER A 41 -9.28 -0.42 3.40
C SER A 41 -8.03 -0.03 4.20
N PRO A 42 -8.02 -0.14 5.55
CA PRO A 42 -6.87 0.22 6.37
C PRO A 42 -5.58 -0.49 5.95
N LEU A 43 -5.70 -1.78 5.61
CA LEU A 43 -4.55 -2.60 5.20
C LEU A 43 -3.95 -2.11 3.88
N THR A 44 -4.80 -1.85 2.88
CA THR A 44 -4.35 -1.34 1.58
C THR A 44 -3.69 0.02 1.73
N ILE A 45 -4.29 0.92 2.51
CA ILE A 45 -3.76 2.26 2.77
C ILE A 45 -2.36 2.18 3.39
N VAL A 46 -2.19 1.38 4.46
CA VAL A 46 -0.90 1.26 5.16
C VAL A 46 0.18 0.69 4.25
N VAL A 47 -0.14 -0.34 3.46
CA VAL A 47 0.82 -0.92 2.51
C VAL A 47 1.21 0.08 1.43
N VAL A 48 0.24 0.74 0.80
CA VAL A 48 0.52 1.71 -0.26
C VAL A 48 1.29 2.91 0.29
N ALA A 49 0.91 3.43 1.46
CA ALA A 49 1.65 4.52 2.12
C ALA A 49 3.11 4.14 2.40
N GLY A 50 3.35 2.91 2.88
CA GLY A 50 4.70 2.39 3.09
C GLY A 50 5.51 2.26 1.80
N ILE A 51 4.90 1.77 0.71
CA ILE A 51 5.53 1.71 -0.61
C ILE A 51 5.90 3.12 -1.08
N ILE A 52 4.95 4.04 -0.98
CA ILE A 52 5.07 5.42 -1.45
C ILE A 52 6.18 6.17 -0.72
N LYS A 53 6.31 5.98 0.60
CA LYS A 53 7.42 6.52 1.40
C LYS A 53 8.81 6.14 0.86
N SER A 54 8.92 5.02 0.16
CA SER A 54 10.18 4.56 -0.46
C SER A 54 10.44 5.10 -1.87
N LYS A 55 9.50 5.84 -2.48
CA LYS A 55 9.58 6.31 -3.86
C LYS A 55 9.92 7.80 -3.94
N ARG A 56 10.80 8.16 -4.89
CA ARG A 56 11.31 9.53 -5.02
C ARG A 56 10.71 10.31 -6.18
N THR A 57 10.17 9.64 -7.20
CA THR A 57 9.72 10.31 -8.42
C THR A 57 8.21 10.16 -8.64
N ILE A 58 7.59 11.17 -9.25
CA ILE A 58 6.17 11.10 -9.64
C ILE A 58 5.88 9.92 -10.60
N LYS A 59 6.87 9.49 -11.38
CA LYS A 59 6.76 8.32 -12.26
C LYS A 59 6.58 7.03 -11.45
N ASP A 60 7.34 6.87 -10.37
CA ASP A 60 7.22 5.71 -9.48
C ASP A 60 5.84 5.65 -8.82
N TRP A 61 5.31 6.81 -8.41
CA TRP A 61 3.98 6.92 -7.82
C TRP A 61 2.89 6.52 -8.81
N LYS A 62 2.97 7.03 -10.05
CA LYS A 62 2.06 6.65 -11.13
C LYS A 62 2.11 5.15 -11.43
N ASN A 63 3.27 4.51 -11.27
CA ASN A 63 3.37 3.05 -11.42
C ASN A 63 2.64 2.33 -10.27
N VAL A 64 2.82 2.76 -9.02
CA VAL A 64 2.07 2.23 -7.87
C VAL A 64 0.56 2.37 -8.10
N VAL A 65 0.07 3.52 -8.59
CA VAL A 65 -1.36 3.71 -8.91
C VAL A 65 -1.88 2.67 -9.91
N LYS A 66 -1.07 2.30 -10.92
CA LYS A 66 -1.47 1.29 -11.91
C LYS A 66 -1.57 -0.11 -11.32
N ASP A 67 -0.70 -0.41 -10.35
CA ASP A 67 -0.62 -1.73 -9.73
C ASP A 67 -1.67 -1.95 -8.64
N ILE A 68 -2.24 -0.88 -8.08
CA ILE A 68 -3.42 -0.96 -7.20
C ILE A 68 -4.63 -1.41 -8.03
N LYS A 69 -4.95 -2.70 -7.91
CA LYS A 69 -6.14 -3.34 -8.48
C LYS A 69 -7.32 -3.17 -7.53
N SER A 70 -8.53 -2.96 -8.09
CA SER A 70 -9.75 -2.98 -7.30
C SER A 70 -9.95 -4.36 -6.65
N PRO A 71 -10.59 -4.42 -5.47
CA PRO A 71 -11.04 -5.69 -4.91
C PRO A 71 -12.13 -6.26 -5.83
N VAL A 72 -11.78 -7.32 -6.56
CA VAL A 72 -12.71 -8.03 -7.47
C VAL A 72 -13.38 -9.21 -6.74
N SER A 73 -12.83 -9.63 -5.59
CA SER A 73 -13.24 -10.82 -4.87
C SER A 73 -13.66 -10.47 -3.45
N ASN A 74 -14.72 -11.12 -2.96
CA ASN A 74 -15.16 -11.03 -1.57
C ASN A 74 -14.35 -11.95 -0.65
N ASP A 75 -13.46 -12.78 -1.19
CA ASP A 75 -12.57 -13.63 -0.40
C ASP A 75 -11.49 -12.80 0.31
N LEU A 76 -11.43 -12.94 1.63
CA LEU A 76 -10.51 -12.18 2.48
C LEU A 76 -9.05 -12.60 2.26
N ASP A 77 -8.81 -13.89 2.04
CA ASP A 77 -7.46 -14.41 1.83
C ASP A 77 -6.90 -13.92 0.49
N GLU A 78 -7.73 -13.91 -0.57
CA GLU A 78 -7.37 -13.34 -1.85
C GLU A 78 -7.12 -11.82 -1.77
N GLN A 79 -7.96 -11.08 -1.05
CA GLN A 79 -7.75 -9.64 -0.84
C GLN A 79 -6.43 -9.35 -0.11
N CYS A 80 -6.17 -10.07 0.99
CA CYS A 80 -4.92 -9.93 1.75
C CYS A 80 -3.72 -10.30 0.90
N SER A 81 -3.78 -11.43 0.17
CA SER A 81 -2.70 -11.89 -0.70
C SER A 81 -2.35 -10.88 -1.80
N ARG A 82 -3.35 -10.22 -2.39
CA ARG A 82 -3.14 -9.17 -3.39
C ARG A 82 -2.43 -7.95 -2.80
N VAL A 83 -2.87 -7.48 -1.64
CA VAL A 83 -2.26 -6.32 -0.96
C VAL A 83 -0.84 -6.64 -0.48
N LEU A 84 -0.59 -7.84 0.03
CA LEU A 84 0.75 -8.30 0.39
C LEU A 84 1.65 -8.47 -0.83
N GLY A 85 1.12 -8.98 -1.94
CA GLY A 85 1.83 -9.08 -3.22
C GLY A 85 2.24 -7.72 -3.78
N LEU A 86 1.41 -6.69 -3.61
CA LEU A 86 1.75 -5.30 -3.91
C LEU A 86 2.97 -4.81 -3.11
N SER A 87 2.95 -5.03 -1.79
CA SER A 87 4.10 -4.74 -0.92
C SER A 87 5.37 -5.44 -1.42
N TYR A 88 5.26 -6.75 -1.67
CA TYR A 88 6.38 -7.56 -2.14
C TYR A 88 6.96 -7.02 -3.44
N ASN A 89 6.14 -6.77 -4.46
CA ASN A 89 6.59 -6.35 -5.79
C ASN A 89 7.35 -5.03 -5.78
N HIS A 90 6.91 -4.06 -4.97
CA HIS A 90 7.52 -2.73 -4.90
C HIS A 90 8.66 -2.61 -3.89
N SER A 91 8.95 -3.66 -3.14
CA SER A 91 10.00 -3.72 -2.12
C SER A 91 11.40 -3.89 -2.74
N ILE A 92 12.42 -3.33 -2.09
CA ILE A 92 13.84 -3.48 -2.47
C ILE A 92 14.25 -4.96 -2.26
N SER A 93 15.22 -5.47 -3.03
CA SER A 93 15.65 -6.87 -3.03
C SER A 93 15.87 -7.47 -1.65
N ASP A 94 16.49 -6.72 -0.74
CA ASP A 94 16.84 -7.24 0.60
C ASP A 94 15.59 -7.41 1.48
N LEU A 95 14.61 -6.51 1.36
CA LEU A 95 13.36 -6.61 2.10
C LEU A 95 12.44 -7.71 1.53
N LYS A 96 12.54 -8.04 0.23
CA LYS A 96 11.91 -9.23 -0.34
C LYS A 96 12.45 -10.51 0.29
N ALA A 97 13.77 -10.61 0.47
CA ALA A 97 14.39 -11.76 1.13
C ALA A 97 13.92 -11.89 2.59
N CYS A 98 13.83 -10.79 3.33
CA CYS A 98 13.28 -10.79 4.70
C CYS A 98 11.82 -11.25 4.75
N LEU A 99 10.97 -10.76 3.86
CA LEU A 99 9.56 -11.19 3.78
C LEU A 99 9.44 -12.69 3.48
N LEU A 100 10.25 -13.22 2.56
CA LEU A 100 10.29 -14.65 2.26
C LEU A 100 10.78 -15.46 3.47
N TYR A 101 11.80 -14.99 4.18
CA TYR A 101 12.31 -15.65 5.38
C TYR A 101 11.22 -15.83 6.45
N PHE A 102 10.46 -14.78 6.75
CA PHE A 102 9.33 -14.87 7.69
C PHE A 102 8.19 -15.75 7.18
N GLY A 103 7.92 -15.75 5.87
CA GLY A 103 6.93 -16.64 5.25
C GLY A 103 7.32 -18.12 5.31
N ILE A 104 8.61 -18.43 5.17
CA ILE A 104 9.15 -19.79 5.27
C ILE A 104 9.18 -20.25 6.73
N LEU A 105 9.58 -19.38 7.66
CA LEU A 105 9.61 -19.67 9.11
C LEU A 105 8.26 -20.15 9.64
N ARG A 106 7.15 -19.66 9.09
CA ARG A 106 5.81 -20.08 9.50
C ARG A 106 5.50 -21.55 9.16
N ARG A 107 6.16 -22.15 8.15
CA ARG A 107 6.02 -23.59 7.83
C ARG A 107 6.79 -24.52 8.76
N CYS A 108 7.65 -24.01 9.64
CA CYS A 108 8.40 -24.84 10.61
C CYS A 108 7.75 -24.88 12.00
N PHE A 109 6.60 -24.22 12.19
CA PHE A 109 5.84 -24.22 13.44
C PHE A 109 4.46 -24.89 13.32
N ASP A 110 4.19 -25.58 12.21
CA ASP A 110 3.03 -26.48 12.04
C ASP A 110 3.43 -27.93 12.32
#